data_AF-A0AAD1LVT3-F1
#
_entry.id   AF-A0AAD1LVT3-F1
#
_cell.length_a   1.000
_cell.length_b   1.000
_cell.length_c   1.000
_cell.angle_alpha   90.00
_cell.angle_beta   90.00
_cell.angle_gamma   90.00
#
_symmetry.space_group_name_H-M   'P 1'
#
loop_
_entity.id
_entity.type
_entity.pdbx_description
1 polymer ?
#
loop_
_entity_poly.entity_id
_entity_poly.type
_entity_poly.pdbx_seq_one_letter_code
_entity_poly.pdbx_strand_id
1 'polypeptide(L)' 'MTETLAFANAAAALGIGLLVGLERERRKGEGDRRDFAGLRTFAITSVLGYLAVQAGGPLLLGA' A
#
# COMPACT_ATOMS: atom_id res chain seq x y z
N MET A 1 -15.21 13.16 -12.72
CA MET A 1 -14.09 12.41 -13.34
C MET A 1 -12.87 12.31 -12.44
N THR A 2 -12.42 13.40 -11.79
CA THR A 2 -11.28 13.42 -10.86
C THR A 2 -11.45 12.52 -9.64
N GLU A 3 -12.64 12.48 -9.04
CA GLU A 3 -12.96 11.59 -7.90
C GLU A 3 -12.76 10.10 -8.24
N THR A 4 -13.17 9.70 -9.46
CA THR A 4 -13.03 8.33 -9.95
C THR A 4 -11.56 7.95 -10.15
N LEU A 5 -10.75 8.88 -10.65
CA LEU A 5 -9.30 8.72 -10.80
C LEU A 5 -8.59 8.63 -9.45
N ALA A 6 -9.02 9.43 -8.46
CA ALA A 6 -8.49 9.35 -7.10
C ALA A 6 -8.76 7.99 -6.48
N PHE A 7 -9.99 7.46 -6.64
CA PHE A 7 -10.33 6.13 -6.16
C PHE A 7 -9.56 5.02 -6.87
N ALA A 8 -9.37 5.14 -8.19
CA ALA A 8 -8.55 4.21 -8.96
C ALA A 8 -7.07 4.23 -8.53
N ASN A 9 -6.51 5.40 -8.24
CA ASN A 9 -5.14 5.55 -7.74
C ASN A 9 -4.99 4.97 -6.33
N ALA A 10 -5.97 5.19 -5.45
CA ALA A 10 -6.01 4.57 -4.12
C ALA A 10 -6.06 3.04 -4.22
N ALA A 11 -6.92 2.50 -5.10
CA ALA A 11 -7.04 1.07 -5.34
C ALA A 11 -5.75 0.48 -5.93
N ALA A 12 -5.10 1.19 -6.87
CA ALA A 12 -3.83 0.78 -7.44
C ALA A 12 -2.70 0.77 -6.39
N ALA A 13 -2.61 1.80 -5.54
CA ALA A 13 -1.63 1.87 -4.46
C ALA A 13 -1.83 0.73 -3.43
N LEU A 14 -3.08 0.46 -3.06
CA LEU A 14 -3.43 -0.69 -2.21
C LEU A 14 -3.08 -2.03 -2.88
N GLY A 15 -3.42 -2.19 -4.15
CA GLY A 15 -3.15 -3.40 -4.93
C GLY A 15 -1.65 -3.68 -5.03
N ILE A 16 -0.85 -2.67 -5.38
CA ILE A 16 0.62 -2.78 -5.43
C ILE A 16 1.18 -3.16 -4.05
N GLY A 17 0.69 -2.53 -2.99
CA GLY A 17 1.07 -2.85 -1.61
C GLY A 17 0.80 -4.27 -1.19
N LEU A 18 -0.39 -4.77 -1.51
CA LEU A 18 -0.81 -6.14 -1.25
C LEU A 18 0.01 -7.16 -2.05
N LEU A 19 0.28 -6.87 -3.34
CA LEU A 19 1.10 -7.74 -4.20
C LEU A 19 2.54 -7.85 -3.69
N VAL A 20 3.15 -6.73 -3.31
CA VAL A 20 4.51 -6.72 -2.73
C VAL A 20 4.56 -7.47 -1.39
N GLY A 21 3.56 -7.26 -0.53
CA GLY A 21 3.42 -7.98 0.74
C GLY A 21 3.27 -9.49 0.54
N LEU A 22 2.47 -9.90 -0.45
CA LEU A 22 2.24 -11.29 -0.81
C LEU A 22 3.48 -11.95 -1.41
N GLU A 23 4.20 -11.27 -2.30
CA GLU A 23 5.43 -11.78 -2.92
C GLU A 23 6.56 -11.93 -1.89
N ARG A 24 6.70 -10.98 -0.95
CA ARG A 24 7.66 -11.09 0.15
C ARG A 24 7.36 -12.29 1.05
N GLU A 25 6.08 -12.52 1.36
CA GLU A 25 5.66 -13.65 2.17
C GLU A 25 5.84 -14.98 1.42
N ARG A 26 5.51 -15.01 0.12
CA ARG A 26 5.81 -16.13 -0.78
C ARG A 26 7.30 -16.47 -0.82
N ARG A 27 8.17 -15.45 -0.88
CA ARG A 27 9.64 -15.62 -0.88
C ARG A 27 10.21 -16.06 0.47
N LYS A 28 9.51 -15.83 1.59
CA LYS A 28 9.89 -16.40 2.90
C LYS A 28 9.69 -17.92 2.96
N GLY A 29 8.93 -18.50 2.02
CA GLY A 29 8.71 -19.93 1.90
C GLY A 29 7.71 -20.47 2.92
N GLU A 30 7.16 -21.66 2.64
CA GLU A 30 6.19 -22.41 3.46
C GLU A 30 6.74 -22.88 4.83
N GLY A 31 7.77 -22.21 5.34
CA GLY A 31 8.39 -22.45 6.63
C GLY A 31 7.71 -21.63 7.73
N ASP A 32 6.96 -22.34 8.57
CA ASP A 32 6.26 -21.89 9.78
C ASP A 32 5.01 -21.02 9.53
N ARG A 33 3.86 -21.70 9.48
CA ARG A 33 2.49 -21.16 9.47
C ARG A 33 2.17 -20.47 10.81
N ARG A 34 2.86 -19.39 11.14
CA ARG A 34 2.54 -18.54 12.29
C ARG A 34 2.31 -17.12 11.81
N ASP A 35 1.09 -16.95 11.30
CA ASP A 35 0.40 -15.71 11.00
C ASP A 35 0.91 -14.90 9.81
N PHE A 36 -0.03 -14.55 8.91
CA PHE A 36 0.12 -13.58 7.82
C PHE A 36 0.39 -12.15 8.34
N ALA A 37 1.31 -11.97 9.28
CA ALA A 37 1.67 -10.70 9.89
C ALA A 37 2.26 -9.74 8.84
N GLY A 38 3.07 -10.27 7.90
CA GLY A 38 3.68 -9.50 6.81
C GLY A 38 2.66 -8.80 5.91
N LEU A 39 1.57 -9.49 5.56
CA LEU A 39 0.51 -8.98 4.68
C LEU A 39 -0.25 -7.79 5.29
N ARG A 40 -0.55 -7.84 6.60
CA ARG A 40 -1.26 -6.77 7.31
C ARG A 40 -0.41 -5.50 7.40
N THR A 41 0.85 -5.64 7.78
CA THR A 41 1.76 -4.48 7.89
C THR A 41 2.02 -3.81 6.54
N PHE A 42 2.15 -4.59 5.46
CA PHE A 42 2.35 -4.04 4.12
C PHE A 42 1.10 -3.34 3.58
N ALA A 43 -0.09 -3.90 3.81
CA ALA A 43 -1.35 -3.25 3.46
C ALA A 43 -1.47 -1.88 4.14
N ILE A 44 -1.22 -1.82 5.46
CA ILE A 44 -1.23 -0.56 6.23
C ILE A 44 -0.18 0.42 5.70
N THR A 45 1.04 -0.06 5.41
CA THR A 45 2.13 0.79 4.91
C THR A 45 1.83 1.38 3.55
N SER A 46 1.18 0.64 2.65
CA SER A 46 0.81 1.14 1.33
C SER A 46 -0.35 2.12 1.34
N VAL A 47 -1.31 1.95 2.25
CA VAL A 47 -2.34 2.98 2.52
C VAL A 47 -1.68 4.25 3.07
N LEU A 48 -0.78 4.10 4.06
CA LEU A 48 -0.03 5.23 4.60
C LEU A 48 0.81 5.94 3.52
N GLY A 49 1.43 5.19 2.60
CA GLY A 49 2.17 5.76 1.47
C GLY A 49 1.27 6.58 0.53
N TYR A 50 0.08 6.09 0.21
CA TYR A 50 -0.90 6.85 -0.58
C TYR A 50 -1.34 8.13 0.13
N LEU A 51 -1.63 8.04 1.44
CA LEU A 51 -1.96 9.21 2.26
C LEU A 51 -0.79 10.21 2.33
N ALA A 52 0.44 9.73 2.40
CA ALA A 52 1.63 10.57 2.39
C ALA A 52 1.82 11.29 1.05
N VAL A 53 1.51 10.67 -0.09
CA VAL A 53 1.52 11.36 -1.40
C VAL A 53 0.41 12.42 -1.44
N GLN A 54 -0.79 12.10 -0.96
CA GLN A 54 -1.91 13.03 -0.89
C GLN A 54 -1.66 14.21 0.06
N ALA A 55 -0.92 14.00 1.16
CA ALA A 55 -0.58 15.05 2.14
C ALA A 55 0.70 15.82 1.75
N GLY A 56 1.67 15.13 1.14
CA GLY A 56 2.93 15.68 0.69
C GLY A 56 2.80 16.53 -0.58
N GLY A 57 1.84 16.21 -1.46
CA GLY A 57 1.51 17.04 -2.62
C GLY A 57 1.16 18.49 -2.24
N PRO A 58 0.15 18.72 -1.38
CA PRO A 58 -0.17 20.05 -0.84
C PRO A 58 1.01 20.71 -0.11
N LEU A 59 1.79 19.93 0.66
CA LEU A 59 2.94 20.46 1.42
C LEU A 59 4.10 20.89 0.50
N LEU A 60 4.33 20.17 -0.61
CA LEU A 60 5.33 20.49 -1.63
C LEU A 60 4.88 21.58 -2.62
N LEU A 61 3.57 21.69 -2.87
CA LEU A 61 2.97 22.71 -3.73
C LEU A 61 2.78 24.06 -3.01
N GLY A 62 3.15 24.15 -1.74
CA GLY A 62 3.21 25.39 -0.97
C GLY A 62 1.97 25.61 -0.10
N ALA A 63 2.20 25.53 1.22
CA ALA A 63 1.51 26.41 2.16
C ALA A 63 1.81 27.89 1.82
#